data_AF-A0A395SLF2-F1
#
_entry.id   AF-A0A395SLF2-F1
#
_cell.length_a   1.000
_cell.length_b   1.000
_cell.length_c   1.000
_cell.angle_alpha   90.00
_cell.angle_beta   90.00
_cell.angle_gamma   90.00
#
_symmetry.space_group_name_H-M   'P 1'
#
loop_
_entity.id
_entity.type
_entity.pdbx_description
1 polymer ?
#
loop_
_entity_poly.entity_id
_entity_poly.type
_entity_poly.pdbx_seq_one_letter_code
_entity_poly.pdbx_strand_id
1 'polypeptide(L)'
;MANSPQDDISVRAKLDSGQKRNRPERSNAKVRASIACIPCRKEGKLCYYVGSRRGIRDPKKRNMIRDEVPMTDQDDTTESTPSPNLSSSDNPFLSQDRYLSLYYANFHVAHSWVLPRRMLEPLLQANPNDMRFLEVTIAYIASRYSKVDSSSLWDRVYEMSRERLLPTLWNVQALLSLSIALFGEQNGFHRNLFWWACQLALNGGGLQPEACADQQKRLFMAESCRRTYWGLYVHEMLLGMREDPMHSSLCPTKSTAGTELPCEEWQYETGASIAATGDNSMLTHK
;
A
#
# COMPACT_ATOMS: atom_id res chain seq x y z
N MET A 1 -34.00 -34.42 59.01
CA MET A 1 -34.92 -35.19 58.14
C MET A 1 -36.29 -34.54 58.22
N ALA A 2 -36.97 -34.39 57.07
CA ALA A 2 -38.37 -33.96 56.84
C ALA A 2 -38.55 -32.67 55.99
N ASN A 3 -38.95 -32.95 54.74
CA ASN A 3 -39.59 -32.25 53.61
C ASN A 3 -40.38 -30.93 53.79
N SER A 4 -40.32 -30.07 52.74
CA SER A 4 -41.42 -29.63 51.82
C SER A 4 -40.88 -28.61 50.78
N PRO A 5 -41.62 -28.13 49.73
CA PRO A 5 -41.84 -28.79 48.43
C PRO A 5 -41.65 -27.86 47.18
N GLN A 6 -42.05 -28.39 46.01
CA GLN A 6 -42.02 -27.93 44.60
C GLN A 6 -42.48 -26.47 44.28
N ASP A 7 -42.02 -25.93 43.14
CA ASP A 7 -42.92 -25.63 42.00
C ASP A 7 -42.20 -25.20 40.69
N ASP A 8 -42.69 -25.81 39.59
CA ASP A 8 -42.44 -25.58 38.17
C ASP A 8 -42.80 -24.17 37.70
N ILE A 9 -42.01 -23.53 36.82
CA ILE A 9 -42.55 -22.71 35.71
C ILE A 9 -41.61 -22.73 34.49
N SER A 10 -42.05 -23.40 33.43
CA SER A 10 -41.58 -23.28 32.05
C SER A 10 -42.29 -22.12 31.35
N VAL A 11 -41.56 -21.15 30.79
CA VAL A 11 -42.13 -20.13 29.89
C VAL A 11 -41.35 -20.05 28.58
N ARG A 12 -42.02 -20.55 27.53
CA ARG A 12 -41.65 -20.47 26.12
C ARG A 12 -42.21 -19.17 25.54
N ALA A 13 -41.37 -18.18 25.25
CA ALA A 13 -41.79 -16.95 24.58
C ALA A 13 -41.68 -17.07 23.05
N LYS A 14 -42.84 -17.05 22.39
CA LYS A 14 -43.00 -16.91 20.93
C LYS A 14 -42.61 -15.50 20.50
N LEU A 15 -41.76 -15.38 19.48
CA LEU A 15 -41.53 -14.13 18.75
C LEU A 15 -42.55 -14.02 17.62
N ASP A 16 -43.46 -13.05 17.76
CA ASP A 16 -44.48 -12.72 16.78
C ASP A 16 -43.94 -11.75 15.70
N SER A 17 -44.75 -11.63 14.67
CA SER A 17 -44.47 -11.41 13.26
C SER A 17 -44.60 -9.93 12.85
N GLY A 18 -44.16 -9.67 11.62
CA GLY A 18 -43.72 -8.35 11.15
C GLY A 18 -44.81 -7.29 10.94
N GLN A 19 -44.44 -6.06 11.32
CA GLN A 19 -45.20 -4.85 11.01
C GLN A 19 -44.52 -4.12 9.85
N LYS A 20 -45.10 -4.24 8.64
CA LYS A 20 -44.64 -3.56 7.42
C LYS A 20 -44.90 -2.05 7.53
N ARG A 21 -43.84 -1.24 7.53
CA ARG A 21 -43.94 0.22 7.36
C ARG A 21 -43.97 0.55 5.86
N ASN A 22 -45.09 1.09 5.40
CA ASN A 22 -45.24 1.64 4.05
C ASN A 22 -44.36 2.89 3.89
N ARG A 23 -43.51 2.93 2.85
CA ARG A 23 -42.74 4.11 2.45
C ARG A 23 -43.19 4.55 1.06
N PRO A 24 -43.38 5.86 0.77
CA PRO A 24 -44.01 6.31 -0.46
C PRO A 24 -43.11 6.09 -1.67
N GLU A 25 -43.68 5.62 -2.77
CA GLU A 25 -43.04 5.57 -4.09
C GLU A 25 -42.74 6.99 -4.56
N ARG A 26 -41.46 7.37 -4.55
CA ARG A 26 -40.96 8.59 -5.19
C ARG A 26 -40.35 8.19 -6.53
N SER A 27 -40.78 8.87 -7.60
CA SER A 27 -40.55 8.50 -9.00
C SER A 27 -39.10 8.12 -9.34
N ASN A 28 -38.96 6.92 -9.94
CA ASN A 28 -37.70 6.23 -10.28
C ASN A 28 -36.75 6.98 -11.24
N ALA A 29 -37.21 8.04 -11.90
CA ALA A 29 -36.39 8.76 -12.88
C ALA A 29 -35.35 9.68 -12.24
N LYS A 30 -35.65 10.30 -11.08
CA LYS A 30 -34.77 11.32 -10.47
C LYS A 30 -33.60 10.71 -9.66
N VAL A 31 -33.71 9.43 -9.30
CA VAL A 31 -32.68 8.70 -8.52
C VAL A 31 -31.59 8.10 -9.41
N ARG A 32 -31.86 7.85 -10.69
CA ARG A 32 -30.89 7.19 -11.59
C ARG A 32 -29.73 8.08 -12.03
N ALA A 33 -29.92 9.40 -12.07
CA ALA A 33 -28.85 10.34 -12.43
C ALA A 33 -27.78 10.50 -11.34
N SER A 34 -28.10 10.21 -10.07
CA SER A 34 -27.17 10.37 -8.94
C SER A 34 -26.26 9.16 -8.69
N ILE A 35 -26.33 8.12 -9.51
CA ILE A 35 -25.61 6.85 -9.30
C ILE A 35 -24.52 6.60 -10.37
N ALA A 36 -24.42 7.43 -11.42
CA ALA A 36 -23.39 7.23 -12.45
C ALA A 36 -21.98 7.63 -11.97
N CYS A 37 -20.96 6.84 -12.32
CA CYS A 37 -19.56 7.21 -12.11
C CYS A 37 -19.18 8.47 -12.91
N ILE A 38 -18.12 9.16 -12.48
CA ILE A 38 -17.66 10.42 -13.08
C ILE A 38 -17.40 10.28 -14.59
N PRO A 39 -16.75 9.20 -15.10
CA PRO A 39 -16.56 9.00 -16.54
C PRO A 39 -17.87 8.86 -17.33
N CYS A 40 -18.77 7.95 -16.92
CA CYS A 40 -20.04 7.73 -17.63
C CYS A 40 -20.92 8.99 -17.65
N ARG A 41 -20.88 9.80 -16.58
CA ARG A 41 -21.58 11.08 -16.52
C ARG A 41 -21.03 12.09 -17.53
N LYS A 42 -19.72 12.14 -17.74
CA LYS A 42 -19.08 13.03 -18.73
C LYS A 42 -19.41 12.63 -20.17
N GLU A 43 -19.52 11.33 -20.42
CA GLU A 43 -19.79 10.78 -21.75
C GLU A 43 -21.29 10.64 -22.08
N GLY A 44 -22.19 11.01 -21.15
CA GLY A 44 -23.64 10.86 -21.33
C GLY A 44 -24.11 9.40 -21.44
N LYS A 45 -23.28 8.44 -21.03
CA LYS A 45 -23.57 7.00 -21.12
C LYS A 45 -24.26 6.50 -19.86
N LEU A 46 -25.09 5.47 -20.02
CA LEU A 46 -25.71 4.78 -18.89
C LEU A 46 -24.64 4.02 -18.11
N CYS A 47 -24.58 4.23 -16.79
CA CYS A 47 -23.63 3.51 -15.94
C CYS A 47 -24.29 2.21 -15.43
N TYR A 48 -23.72 1.07 -15.81
CA TYR A 48 -24.18 -0.23 -15.33
C TYR A 48 -23.31 -0.68 -14.15
N TYR A 49 -23.95 -0.90 -13.00
CA TYR A 49 -23.30 -1.51 -11.84
C TYR A 49 -23.86 -2.92 -11.66
N VAL A 50 -22.95 -3.90 -11.59
CA VAL A 50 -23.31 -5.27 -11.20
C VAL A 50 -23.88 -5.22 -9.78
N GLY A 51 -25.04 -5.85 -9.57
CA GLY A 51 -25.68 -5.87 -8.25
C GLY A 51 -24.74 -6.45 -7.18
N SER A 52 -24.63 -5.77 -6.04
CA SER A 52 -23.82 -6.23 -4.90
C SER A 52 -24.27 -7.63 -4.44
N ARG A 53 -23.31 -8.54 -4.32
CA ARG A 53 -23.54 -9.90 -3.78
C ARG A 53 -23.52 -9.94 -2.24
N ARG A 54 -23.17 -8.83 -1.57
CA ARG A 54 -23.11 -8.79 -0.09
C ARG A 54 -24.51 -8.57 0.49
N GLY A 55 -24.98 -9.54 1.28
CA GLY A 55 -26.21 -9.44 2.07
C GLY A 55 -27.42 -10.25 1.57
N ILE A 56 -27.30 -11.04 0.50
CA ILE A 56 -28.39 -11.92 0.05
C ILE A 56 -28.49 -13.12 1.00
N ARG A 57 -29.37 -13.04 2.00
CA ARG A 57 -29.69 -14.15 2.91
C ARG A 57 -30.66 -15.18 2.33
N ASP A 58 -31.25 -14.90 1.17
CA ASP A 58 -32.32 -15.73 0.60
C ASP A 58 -31.79 -16.57 -0.59
N PRO A 59 -31.71 -17.91 -0.46
CA PRO A 59 -31.11 -18.79 -1.47
C PRO A 59 -31.79 -18.70 -2.85
N LYS A 60 -33.11 -18.44 -2.88
CA LYS A 60 -33.88 -18.37 -4.13
C LYS A 60 -33.53 -17.14 -4.98
N LYS A 61 -33.03 -16.05 -4.38
CA LYS A 61 -32.60 -14.83 -5.10
C LYS A 61 -31.19 -14.94 -5.68
N ARG A 62 -30.42 -15.96 -5.30
CA ARG A 62 -29.09 -16.24 -5.85
C ARG A 62 -29.14 -16.79 -7.27
N ASN A 63 -30.22 -17.49 -7.61
CA ASN A 63 -30.37 -18.23 -8.86
C ASN A 63 -30.99 -17.41 -10.01
N MET A 64 -31.37 -16.15 -9.76
CA MET A 64 -31.93 -15.25 -10.78
C MET A 64 -30.89 -14.28 -11.38
N ILE A 65 -29.60 -14.48 -11.10
CA ILE A 65 -28.51 -13.69 -11.69
C ILE A 65 -27.70 -14.64 -12.58
N ARG A 66 -28.24 -14.97 -13.76
CA ARG A 66 -27.46 -15.43 -14.92
C ARG A 66 -27.28 -14.22 -15.83
N ASP A 67 -26.04 -13.83 -16.07
CA ASP A 67 -25.69 -12.79 -17.02
C ASP A 67 -25.70 -13.41 -18.43
N GLU A 68 -26.80 -13.24 -19.17
CA GLU A 68 -26.80 -13.43 -20.62
C GLU A 68 -26.24 -12.14 -21.24
N VAL A 69 -24.96 -12.16 -21.60
CA VAL A 69 -24.34 -11.10 -22.40
C VAL A 69 -24.72 -11.34 -23.86
N PRO A 70 -25.34 -10.39 -24.58
CA PRO A 70 -25.60 -10.56 -26.01
C PRO A 70 -24.27 -10.60 -26.77
N MET A 71 -23.95 -11.76 -27.36
CA MET A 71 -22.87 -11.92 -28.34
C MET A 71 -23.29 -11.26 -29.64
N THR A 72 -22.55 -10.24 -30.08
CA THR A 72 -22.59 -9.74 -31.46
C THR A 72 -21.40 -10.30 -32.20
N ASP A 73 -21.64 -11.19 -33.16
CA ASP A 73 -20.65 -11.67 -34.14
C ASP A 73 -20.19 -10.50 -35.02
N GLN A 74 -18.89 -10.23 -35.05
CA GLN A 74 -18.24 -9.46 -36.11
C GLN A 74 -16.97 -10.17 -36.59
N ASP A 75 -17.15 -10.80 -37.75
CA ASP A 75 -16.25 -10.99 -38.89
C ASP A 75 -14.72 -10.83 -38.66
N ASP A 76 -14.03 -11.97 -38.70
CA ASP A 76 -12.57 -12.09 -38.75
C ASP A 76 -12.07 -11.86 -40.18
N THR A 77 -11.49 -10.70 -40.45
CA THR A 77 -10.46 -10.56 -41.50
C THR A 77 -9.47 -9.49 -41.05
N THR A 78 -8.45 -9.91 -40.30
CA THR A 78 -7.29 -9.05 -40.00
C THR A 78 -6.04 -9.57 -40.71
N GLU A 79 -5.63 -8.76 -41.67
CA GLU A 79 -4.34 -8.77 -42.35
C GLU A 79 -3.21 -8.78 -41.33
N SER A 80 -2.45 -9.88 -41.30
CA SER A 80 -1.33 -10.08 -40.39
C SER A 80 -0.17 -9.17 -40.80
N THR A 81 -0.10 -8.00 -40.18
CA THR A 81 1.12 -7.17 -40.20
C THR A 81 2.13 -7.82 -39.25
N PRO A 82 3.34 -8.24 -39.70
CA PRO A 82 4.32 -8.81 -38.79
C PRO A 82 4.82 -7.70 -37.87
N SER A 83 4.57 -7.85 -36.57
CA SER A 83 5.19 -7.02 -35.54
C SER A 83 6.72 -7.18 -35.64
N PRO A 84 7.51 -6.11 -35.55
CA PRO A 84 8.95 -6.23 -35.60
C PRO A 84 9.41 -6.99 -34.35
N ASN A 85 10.12 -8.09 -34.56
CA ASN A 85 10.85 -8.79 -33.52
C ASN A 85 11.81 -7.80 -32.85
N LEU A 86 11.44 -7.29 -31.68
CA LEU A 86 12.36 -6.61 -30.79
C LEU A 86 13.29 -7.67 -30.22
N SER A 87 14.38 -7.87 -30.96
CA SER A 87 15.54 -8.60 -30.51
C SER A 87 15.93 -8.06 -29.13
N SER A 88 16.08 -8.95 -28.16
CA SER A 88 16.60 -8.66 -26.82
C SER A 88 18.03 -8.14 -26.95
N SER A 89 18.18 -6.85 -27.18
CA SER A 89 19.40 -6.15 -26.78
C SER A 89 19.29 -5.97 -25.27
N ASP A 90 20.00 -6.81 -24.52
CA ASP A 90 20.28 -6.65 -23.09
C ASP A 90 21.06 -5.35 -22.89
N ASN A 91 20.38 -4.22 -23.00
CA ASN A 91 20.93 -2.94 -22.63
C ASN A 91 20.57 -2.72 -21.15
N PRO A 92 21.54 -2.80 -20.23
CA PRO A 92 21.28 -2.70 -18.79
C PRO A 92 20.50 -1.43 -18.42
N PHE A 93 20.74 -0.34 -19.15
CA PHE A 93 20.02 0.94 -18.98
C PHE A 93 18.53 0.84 -19.33
N LEU A 94 18.16 0.13 -20.40
CA LEU A 94 16.75 -0.06 -20.78
C LEU A 94 16.04 -0.95 -19.77
N SER A 95 16.74 -1.96 -19.23
CA SER A 95 16.21 -2.81 -18.17
C SER A 95 16.00 -2.03 -16.87
N GLN A 96 16.95 -1.18 -16.47
CA GLN A 96 16.84 -0.34 -15.28
C GLN A 96 15.68 0.66 -15.35
N ASP A 97 15.55 1.37 -16.47
CA ASP A 97 14.47 2.34 -16.68
C ASP A 97 13.09 1.66 -16.65
N ARG A 98 12.99 0.47 -17.24
CA ARG A 98 11.79 -0.37 -17.19
C ARG A 98 11.44 -0.80 -15.76
N TYR A 99 12.42 -1.25 -14.98
CA TYR A 99 12.18 -1.66 -13.60
C TYR A 99 11.77 -0.50 -12.71
N LEU A 100 12.41 0.67 -12.84
CA LEU A 100 11.97 1.88 -12.14
C LEU A 100 10.53 2.23 -12.51
N SER A 101 10.19 2.22 -13.80
CA SER A 101 8.82 2.49 -14.28
C SER A 101 7.79 1.55 -13.64
N LEU A 102 8.07 0.24 -13.61
CA LEU A 102 7.18 -0.75 -13.01
C LEU A 102 7.07 -0.60 -11.49
N TYR A 103 8.18 -0.31 -10.80
CA TYR A 103 8.19 -0.07 -9.36
C TYR A 103 7.31 1.13 -8.98
N TYR A 104 7.48 2.27 -9.66
CA TYR A 104 6.71 3.47 -9.37
C TYR A 104 5.23 3.34 -9.77
N ALA A 105 4.92 2.58 -10.81
CA ALA A 105 3.54 2.36 -11.22
C ALA A 105 2.75 1.41 -10.31
N ASN A 106 3.42 0.46 -9.63
CA ASN A 106 2.73 -0.62 -8.94
C ASN A 106 3.00 -0.72 -7.43
N PHE A 107 4.23 -0.44 -6.97
CA PHE A 107 4.61 -0.59 -5.57
C PHE A 107 4.65 0.76 -4.84
N HIS A 108 5.32 1.75 -5.42
CA HIS A 108 5.55 3.04 -4.76
C HIS A 108 4.26 3.75 -4.38
N VAL A 109 3.21 3.68 -5.21
CA VAL A 109 1.89 4.31 -4.96
C VAL A 109 1.29 3.94 -3.58
N ALA A 110 1.55 2.72 -3.09
CA ALA A 110 1.08 2.27 -1.78
C ALA A 110 2.14 2.43 -0.67
N HIS A 111 3.39 2.68 -1.05
CA HIS A 111 4.60 2.50 -0.24
C HIS A 111 5.62 3.63 -0.51
N SER A 112 5.16 4.88 -0.45
CA SER A 112 5.90 6.06 -0.90
C SER A 112 7.01 6.56 0.04
N TRP A 113 7.79 5.70 0.69
CA TRP A 113 8.95 6.14 1.50
C TRP A 113 10.22 6.36 0.69
N VAL A 114 10.44 5.59 -0.38
CA VAL A 114 11.52 5.85 -1.34
C VAL A 114 11.27 7.19 -2.02
N LEU A 115 12.32 7.91 -2.40
CA LEU A 115 12.19 9.18 -3.10
C LEU A 115 11.36 9.06 -4.38
N PRO A 116 10.62 10.10 -4.79
CA PRO A 116 10.03 10.17 -6.11
C PRO A 116 11.09 9.99 -7.20
N ARG A 117 10.71 9.31 -8.29
CA ARG A 117 11.61 8.85 -9.36
C ARG A 117 12.64 9.88 -9.81
N ARG A 118 12.17 11.08 -10.15
CA ARG A 118 12.99 12.20 -10.63
C ARG A 118 14.08 12.66 -9.66
N MET A 119 13.90 12.40 -8.37
CA MET A 119 14.88 12.72 -7.32
C MET A 119 15.76 11.52 -6.97
N LEU A 120 15.27 10.29 -7.17
CA LEU A 120 16.03 9.07 -6.93
C LEU A 120 17.07 8.80 -8.02
N GLU A 121 16.70 8.95 -9.30
CA GLU A 121 17.56 8.60 -10.44
C GLU A 121 18.94 9.30 -10.42
N PRO A 122 19.04 10.62 -10.17
CA PRO A 122 20.35 11.27 -10.07
C PRO A 122 21.19 10.76 -8.89
N LEU A 123 20.55 10.32 -7.80
CA LEU A 123 21.25 9.79 -6.62
C LEU A 123 21.79 8.39 -6.85
N LEU A 124 21.05 7.53 -7.57
CA LEU A 124 21.52 6.21 -7.99
C LEU A 124 22.77 6.32 -8.86
N GLN A 125 22.81 7.31 -9.76
CA GLN A 125 23.98 7.57 -10.60
C GLN A 125 25.17 8.12 -9.79
N ALA A 126 24.90 8.99 -8.82
CA ALA A 126 25.96 9.62 -8.02
C ALA A 126 26.56 8.68 -6.96
N ASN A 127 25.76 7.79 -6.37
CA ASN A 127 26.16 6.93 -5.23
C ASN A 127 25.80 5.45 -5.47
N PRO A 128 26.32 4.81 -6.54
CA PRO A 128 25.88 3.47 -6.95
C PRO A 128 26.18 2.39 -5.90
N ASN A 129 27.25 2.53 -5.12
CA ASN A 129 27.62 1.54 -4.10
C ASN A 129 26.70 1.61 -2.87
N ASP A 130 26.43 2.82 -2.37
CA ASP A 130 25.62 3.02 -1.15
C ASP A 130 24.15 2.66 -1.36
N MET A 131 23.67 2.78 -2.60
CA MET A 131 22.28 2.53 -2.97
C MET A 131 22.08 1.19 -3.69
N ARG A 132 23.15 0.42 -3.89
CA ARG A 132 23.14 -0.83 -4.67
C ARG A 132 22.07 -1.81 -4.18
N PHE A 133 21.92 -1.96 -2.87
CA PHE A 133 20.95 -2.88 -2.31
C PHE A 133 19.51 -2.41 -2.55
N LEU A 134 19.26 -1.11 -2.43
CA LEU A 134 17.97 -0.51 -2.75
C LEU A 134 17.63 -0.65 -4.24
N GLU A 135 18.59 -0.40 -5.12
CA GLU A 135 18.43 -0.53 -6.57
C GLU A 135 18.05 -1.96 -6.97
N VAL A 136 18.78 -2.96 -6.48
CA VAL A 136 18.49 -4.38 -6.73
C VAL A 136 17.13 -4.77 -6.15
N THR A 137 16.79 -4.26 -4.97
CA THR A 137 15.48 -4.48 -4.35
C THR A 137 14.35 -3.91 -5.18
N ILE A 138 14.49 -2.68 -5.69
CA ILE A 138 13.53 -2.05 -6.62
C ILE A 138 13.37 -2.91 -7.87
N ALA A 139 14.48 -3.38 -8.47
CA ALA A 139 14.44 -4.23 -9.65
C ALA A 139 13.73 -5.57 -9.38
N TYR A 140 14.02 -6.23 -8.26
CA TYR A 140 13.35 -7.46 -7.86
C TYR A 140 11.83 -7.23 -7.65
N ILE A 141 11.44 -6.20 -6.89
CA ILE A 141 10.02 -5.89 -6.66
C ILE A 141 9.32 -5.58 -7.98
N ALA A 142 9.94 -4.77 -8.84
CA ALA A 142 9.42 -4.44 -10.16
C ALA A 142 9.24 -5.68 -11.05
N SER A 143 10.16 -6.65 -10.98
CA SER A 143 10.10 -7.88 -11.78
C SER A 143 8.85 -8.71 -11.47
N ARG A 144 8.31 -8.63 -10.24
CA ARG A 144 7.04 -9.29 -9.85
C ARG A 144 5.81 -8.73 -10.56
N TYR A 145 5.90 -7.52 -11.13
CA TYR A 145 4.88 -6.91 -11.98
C TYR A 145 5.17 -7.10 -13.48
N SER A 146 6.24 -7.83 -13.81
CA SER A 146 6.62 -8.18 -15.16
C SER A 146 6.32 -9.65 -15.45
N LYS A 147 6.31 -10.04 -16.73
CA LYS A 147 6.21 -11.45 -17.15
C LYS A 147 7.58 -12.13 -17.29
N VAL A 148 8.65 -11.47 -16.84
CA VAL A 148 10.04 -11.93 -16.99
C VAL A 148 10.42 -12.76 -15.76
N ASP A 149 11.29 -13.75 -15.96
CA ASP A 149 11.83 -14.53 -14.86
C ASP A 149 12.61 -13.62 -13.88
N SER A 150 12.31 -13.76 -12.60
CA SER A 150 12.88 -12.97 -11.51
C SER A 150 13.88 -13.75 -10.65
N SER A 151 14.19 -15.00 -11.00
CA SER A 151 15.05 -15.89 -10.21
C SER A 151 16.42 -15.27 -9.89
N SER A 152 17.12 -14.78 -10.90
CA SER A 152 18.44 -14.15 -10.74
C SER A 152 18.41 -12.86 -9.89
N LEU A 153 17.33 -12.08 -9.98
CA LEU A 153 17.12 -10.89 -9.14
C LEU A 153 16.83 -11.27 -7.70
N TRP A 154 16.07 -12.36 -7.51
CA TRP A 154 15.80 -12.92 -6.19
C TRP A 154 17.09 -13.40 -5.53
N ASP A 155 17.88 -14.24 -6.20
CA ASP A 155 19.14 -14.76 -5.65
C ASP A 155 20.05 -13.61 -5.23
N ARG A 156 20.15 -12.58 -6.07
CA ARG A 156 20.96 -11.39 -5.79
C ARG A 156 20.45 -10.59 -4.60
N VAL A 157 19.15 -10.29 -4.51
CA VAL A 157 18.61 -9.51 -3.38
C VAL A 157 18.66 -10.32 -2.09
N TYR A 158 18.45 -11.63 -2.18
CA TYR A 158 18.53 -12.55 -1.06
C TYR A 158 19.94 -12.58 -0.47
N GLU A 159 20.97 -12.78 -1.30
CA GLU A 159 22.36 -12.76 -0.83
C GLU A 159 22.74 -11.40 -0.21
N MET A 160 22.39 -10.29 -0.86
CA MET A 160 22.67 -8.95 -0.32
C MET A 160 21.96 -8.69 1.02
N SER A 161 20.75 -9.23 1.22
CA SER A 161 20.01 -9.07 2.48
C SER A 161 20.68 -9.77 3.68
N ARG A 162 21.62 -10.70 3.42
CA ARG A 162 22.37 -11.44 4.44
C ARG A 162 23.76 -10.85 4.72
N GLU A 163 24.18 -9.88 3.91
CA GLU A 163 25.44 -9.17 4.11
C GLU A 163 25.37 -8.24 5.34
N ARG A 164 26.54 -7.79 5.81
CA ARG A 164 26.61 -6.75 6.84
C ARG A 164 26.27 -5.39 6.24
N LEU A 165 24.99 -5.04 6.27
CA LEU A 165 24.48 -3.76 5.78
C LEU A 165 24.88 -2.61 6.71
N LEU A 166 25.28 -1.48 6.10
CA LEU A 166 25.48 -0.22 6.82
C LEU A 166 24.12 0.38 7.22
N PRO A 167 24.05 1.13 8.34
CA PRO A 167 22.80 1.75 8.81
C PRO A 167 22.46 3.03 8.03
N THR A 168 22.26 2.89 6.73
CA THR A 168 21.84 3.98 5.84
C THR A 168 20.33 3.95 5.63
N LEU A 169 19.74 5.12 5.33
CA LEU A 169 18.32 5.24 4.94
C LEU A 169 17.97 4.24 3.81
N TRP A 170 18.85 4.11 2.82
CA TRP A 170 18.65 3.24 1.66
C TRP A 170 18.53 1.76 2.02
N ASN A 171 19.40 1.28 2.91
CA ASN A 171 19.36 -0.12 3.34
C ASN A 171 18.12 -0.42 4.17
N VAL A 172 17.67 0.51 5.01
CA VAL A 172 16.41 0.37 5.76
C VAL A 172 15.22 0.35 4.81
N GLN A 173 15.17 1.26 3.84
CA GLN A 173 14.11 1.28 2.82
C GLN A 173 14.09 0.00 1.98
N ALA A 174 15.26 -0.53 1.63
CA ALA A 174 15.38 -1.79 0.90
C ALA A 174 14.82 -2.97 1.72
N LEU A 175 15.26 -3.13 2.97
CA LEU A 175 14.76 -4.20 3.86
C LEU A 175 13.25 -4.10 4.11
N LEU A 176 12.74 -2.89 4.38
CA LEU A 176 11.31 -2.64 4.57
C LEU A 176 10.52 -3.00 3.30
N SER A 177 10.97 -2.53 2.14
CA SER A 177 10.29 -2.80 0.87
C SER A 177 10.30 -4.29 0.53
N LEU A 178 11.43 -4.97 0.76
CA LEU A 178 11.55 -6.41 0.54
C LEU A 178 10.67 -7.21 1.51
N SER A 179 10.65 -6.84 2.79
CA SER A 179 9.75 -7.45 3.78
C SER A 179 8.29 -7.37 3.32
N ILE A 180 7.86 -6.21 2.83
CA ILE A 180 6.49 -6.02 2.35
C ILE A 180 6.22 -6.80 1.07
N ALA A 181 7.16 -6.83 0.13
CA ALA A 181 7.01 -7.60 -1.11
C ALA A 181 6.85 -9.10 -0.84
N LEU A 182 7.53 -9.63 0.18
CA LEU A 182 7.44 -11.02 0.61
C LEU A 182 6.34 -11.27 1.64
N PHE A 183 5.60 -10.23 2.04
CA PHE A 183 4.54 -10.36 3.05
C PHE A 183 3.43 -11.27 2.53
N GLY A 184 3.19 -12.38 3.23
CA GLY A 184 2.23 -13.41 2.84
C GLY A 184 2.84 -14.65 2.21
N GLU A 185 4.17 -14.70 2.03
CA GLU A 185 4.87 -15.93 1.69
C GLU A 185 4.97 -16.89 2.88
N GLN A 186 5.03 -18.19 2.61
CA GLN A 186 4.96 -19.24 3.64
C GLN A 186 6.25 -19.39 4.48
N ASN A 187 7.38 -18.85 4.01
CA ASN A 187 8.70 -19.06 4.61
C ASN A 187 9.00 -18.16 5.82
N GLY A 188 8.15 -17.16 6.12
CA GLY A 188 8.33 -16.24 7.24
C GLY A 188 9.55 -15.30 7.12
N PHE A 189 10.27 -15.32 6.00
CA PHE A 189 11.51 -14.58 5.80
C PHE A 189 11.30 -13.06 5.90
N HIS A 190 10.11 -12.57 5.52
CA HIS A 190 9.69 -11.18 5.64
C HIS A 190 9.86 -10.62 7.05
N ARG A 191 9.70 -11.45 8.10
CA ARG A 191 9.86 -11.03 9.50
C ARG A 191 11.31 -10.71 9.84
N ASN A 192 12.23 -11.55 9.39
CA ASN A 192 13.65 -11.33 9.63
C ASN A 192 14.10 -10.05 8.94
N LEU A 193 13.69 -9.85 7.68
CA LEU A 193 13.95 -8.61 6.95
C LEU A 193 13.40 -7.39 7.68
N PHE A 194 12.17 -7.48 8.19
CA PHE A 194 11.57 -6.38 8.95
C PHE A 194 12.32 -6.09 10.25
N TRP A 195 12.63 -7.13 11.02
CA TRP A 195 13.41 -7.01 12.25
C TRP A 195 14.76 -6.34 11.97
N TRP A 196 15.47 -6.77 10.92
CA TRP A 196 16.72 -6.13 10.50
C TRP A 196 16.53 -4.66 10.10
N ALA A 197 15.44 -4.30 9.42
CA ALA A 197 15.11 -2.92 9.08
C ALA A 197 14.97 -2.06 10.34
N CYS A 198 14.23 -2.56 11.36
CA CYS A 198 14.09 -1.90 12.65
C CYS A 198 15.43 -1.75 13.38
N GLN A 199 16.25 -2.81 13.39
CA GLN A 199 17.55 -2.79 14.04
C GLN A 199 18.50 -1.76 13.41
N LEU A 200 18.55 -1.68 12.08
CA LEU A 200 19.35 -0.67 11.37
C LEU A 200 18.81 0.75 11.63
N ALA A 201 17.49 0.92 11.64
CA ALA A 201 16.85 2.21 11.89
C ALA A 201 17.11 2.76 13.30
N LEU A 202 17.00 1.89 14.33
CA LEU A 202 17.05 2.26 15.74
C LEU A 202 18.47 2.27 16.32
N ASN A 203 19.27 1.23 16.05
CA ASN A 203 20.58 1.04 16.70
C ASN A 203 21.75 1.63 15.89
N GLY A 204 21.53 1.87 14.60
CA GLY A 204 22.56 2.27 13.65
C GLY A 204 22.79 3.78 13.53
N GLY A 205 22.02 4.60 14.24
CA GLY A 205 22.19 6.06 14.28
C GLY A 205 21.53 6.85 13.14
N GLY A 206 20.46 6.34 12.52
CA GLY A 206 20.00 6.91 11.24
C GLY A 206 18.52 7.26 11.06
N LEU A 207 17.57 6.71 11.83
CA LEU A 207 16.13 6.91 11.54
C LEU A 207 15.24 7.13 12.78
N GLN A 208 15.80 7.67 13.87
CA GLN A 208 14.93 8.43 14.77
C GLN A 208 14.36 9.59 13.95
N PRO A 209 13.03 9.69 13.79
CA PRO A 209 12.43 10.53 12.75
C PRO A 209 12.86 12.00 12.85
N GLU A 210 13.04 12.52 14.06
CA GLU A 210 13.56 13.87 14.31
C GLU A 210 15.03 13.96 13.85
N ALA A 211 15.89 13.07 14.35
CA ALA A 211 17.33 13.12 14.05
C ALA A 211 17.64 12.90 12.56
N CYS A 212 16.93 12.00 11.88
CA CYS A 212 17.13 11.76 10.45
C CYS A 212 16.72 12.96 9.64
N ALA A 213 15.50 13.48 9.88
CA ALA A 213 14.95 14.60 9.13
C ALA A 213 15.80 15.86 9.33
N ASP A 214 16.19 16.16 10.57
CA ASP A 214 16.99 17.33 10.93
C ASP A 214 18.39 17.31 10.32
N GLN A 215 18.97 16.11 10.12
CA GLN A 215 20.28 15.96 9.49
C GLN A 215 20.25 16.16 7.96
N GLN A 216 19.07 16.07 7.32
CA GLN A 216 18.96 16.19 5.87
C GLN A 216 18.97 17.64 5.41
N LYS A 217 19.91 17.96 4.52
CA LYS A 217 19.98 19.29 3.88
C LYS A 217 18.86 19.54 2.85
N ARG A 218 18.28 18.47 2.32
CA ARG A 218 17.24 18.54 1.27
C ARG A 218 15.90 18.14 1.85
N LEU A 219 14.89 18.97 1.65
CA LEU A 219 13.56 18.79 2.25
C LEU A 219 12.90 17.45 1.87
N PHE A 220 13.06 17.02 0.62
CA PHE A 220 12.56 15.73 0.17
C PHE A 220 13.26 14.53 0.83
N MET A 221 14.53 14.67 1.22
CA MET A 221 15.25 13.63 1.97
C MET A 221 14.73 13.55 3.39
N ALA A 222 14.50 14.70 4.03
CA ALA A 222 13.90 14.75 5.36
C ALA A 222 12.50 14.09 5.36
N GLU A 223 11.70 14.39 4.34
CA GLU A 223 10.39 13.77 4.18
C GLU A 223 10.47 12.25 3.93
N SER A 224 11.45 11.80 3.12
CA SER A 224 11.72 10.37 2.93
C SER A 224 12.09 9.66 4.25
N CYS A 225 12.85 10.32 5.14
CA CYS A 225 13.08 9.80 6.50
C CYS A 225 11.77 9.63 7.27
N ARG A 226 10.93 10.68 7.33
CA ARG A 226 9.64 10.65 8.06
C ARG A 226 8.74 9.52 7.54
N ARG A 227 8.59 9.41 6.22
CA ARG A 227 7.79 8.37 5.58
C ARG A 227 8.34 6.98 5.82
N THR A 228 9.66 6.82 5.90
CA THR A 228 10.30 5.54 6.25
C THR A 228 9.96 5.13 7.68
N TYR A 229 10.03 6.06 8.65
CA TYR A 229 9.63 5.82 10.03
C TYR A 229 8.16 5.39 10.13
N TRP A 230 7.25 6.16 9.54
CA TRP A 230 5.82 5.83 9.55
C TRP A 230 5.52 4.53 8.79
N GLY A 231 6.27 4.23 7.73
CA GLY A 231 6.18 2.95 7.01
C GLY A 231 6.58 1.76 7.88
N LEU A 232 7.67 1.88 8.66
CA LEU A 232 8.08 0.87 9.64
C LEU A 232 6.98 0.68 10.70
N TYR A 233 6.47 1.78 11.27
CA TYR A 233 5.41 1.75 12.29
C TYR A 233 4.15 1.04 11.80
N VAL A 234 3.63 1.42 10.63
CA VAL A 234 2.41 0.83 10.05
C VAL A 234 2.62 -0.65 9.73
N HIS A 235 3.78 -1.02 9.17
CA HIS A 235 4.08 -2.41 8.83
C HIS A 235 4.20 -3.30 10.08
N GLU A 236 4.76 -2.79 11.18
CA GLU A 236 4.77 -3.51 12.47
C GLU A 236 3.35 -3.81 12.96
N MET A 237 2.45 -2.82 12.87
CA MET A 237 1.04 -3.01 13.25
C MET A 237 0.35 -4.05 12.37
N LEU A 238 0.62 -4.06 11.06
CA LEU A 238 0.10 -5.06 10.13
C LEU A 238 0.61 -6.48 10.46
N LEU A 239 1.89 -6.62 10.81
CA LEU A 239 2.46 -7.89 11.24
C LEU A 239 1.81 -8.37 12.55
N GLY A 240 1.70 -7.49 13.55
CA GLY A 240 1.08 -7.81 14.84
C GLY A 240 -0.42 -8.14 14.77
N MET A 241 -1.13 -7.71 13.72
CA MET A 241 -2.53 -8.11 13.48
C MET A 241 -2.68 -9.48 12.83
N ARG A 242 -1.74 -9.85 11.95
CA ARG A 242 -1.79 -11.14 11.23
C ARG A 242 -1.34 -12.29 12.12
N GLU A 243 -0.48 -12.00 13.09
CA GLU A 243 0.35 -12.98 13.77
C GLU A 243 0.27 -12.74 15.28
N ASP A 244 0.38 -13.79 16.09
CA ASP A 244 0.28 -13.73 17.57
C ASP A 244 1.19 -12.61 18.12
N PRO A 245 0.70 -11.73 19.02
CA PRO A 245 1.34 -10.45 19.28
C PRO A 245 2.70 -10.64 19.97
N MET A 246 3.79 -10.50 19.21
CA MET A 246 5.08 -10.18 19.79
C MET A 246 5.11 -8.71 20.22
N HIS A 247 5.86 -8.43 21.30
CA HIS A 247 6.14 -7.09 21.77
C HIS A 247 6.60 -6.18 20.62
N SER A 248 5.89 -5.07 20.38
CA SER A 248 6.29 -4.04 19.41
C SER A 248 7.68 -3.52 19.78
N SER A 249 8.61 -3.60 18.82
CA SER A 249 9.97 -3.11 18.94
C SER A 249 10.08 -1.65 18.54
N LEU A 250 9.16 -1.11 17.74
CA LEU A 250 9.19 0.29 17.29
C LEU A 250 8.43 1.24 18.22
N CYS A 251 7.64 0.75 19.18
CA CYS A 251 6.99 1.62 20.16
C CYS A 251 8.05 2.24 21.09
N PRO A 252 8.28 3.57 21.03
CA PRO A 252 9.03 4.24 22.07
C PRO A 252 8.10 4.34 23.28
N THR A 253 8.52 3.86 24.44
CA THR A 253 7.87 4.11 25.74
C THR A 253 7.83 5.61 26.10
N LYS A 254 8.37 6.50 25.24
CA LYS A 254 8.40 7.94 25.41
C LYS A 254 7.85 8.62 24.16
N SER A 255 6.58 9.03 24.25
CA SER A 255 5.91 10.10 23.54
C SER A 255 6.35 10.38 22.09
N THR A 256 5.50 10.03 21.13
CA THR A 256 5.52 10.48 19.72
C THR A 256 5.31 12.00 19.56
N ALA A 257 5.46 12.79 20.62
CA ALA A 257 5.18 14.23 20.63
C ALA A 257 6.16 15.06 19.79
N GLY A 258 7.27 14.47 19.30
CA GLY A 258 8.24 15.13 18.43
C GLY A 258 8.13 14.77 16.94
N THR A 259 7.43 13.68 16.59
CA THR A 259 7.48 13.15 15.23
C THR A 259 6.39 13.78 14.36
N GLU A 260 6.80 14.62 13.40
CA GLU A 260 5.90 15.20 12.41
C GLU A 260 5.26 14.11 11.53
N LEU A 261 3.99 14.32 11.17
CA LEU A 261 3.31 13.47 10.19
C LEU A 261 3.88 13.71 8.78
N PRO A 262 3.85 12.70 7.89
CA PRO A 262 4.25 12.87 6.50
C PRO A 262 3.43 13.96 5.80
N CYS A 263 4.06 14.64 4.85
CA CYS A 263 3.40 15.64 4.02
C CYS A 263 2.53 14.98 2.92
N GLU A 264 1.71 15.80 2.26
CA GLU A 264 0.85 15.35 1.17
C GLU A 264 1.67 14.82 -0.02
N GLU A 265 1.12 13.86 -0.77
CA GLU A 265 1.85 13.19 -1.85
C GLU A 265 2.36 14.16 -2.91
N TRP A 266 1.54 15.15 -3.29
CA TRP A 266 1.94 16.16 -4.28
C TRP A 266 3.12 17.01 -3.80
N GLN A 267 3.25 17.26 -2.50
CA GLN A 267 4.37 18.02 -1.91
C GLN A 267 5.65 17.18 -1.99
N TYR A 268 5.53 15.90 -1.65
CA TYR A 268 6.64 14.97 -1.73
C TYR A 268 7.10 14.79 -3.18
N GLU A 269 6.18 14.54 -4.11
CA GLU A 269 6.45 14.42 -5.54
C GLU A 269 7.13 15.68 -6.09
N THR A 270 6.64 16.86 -5.71
CA THR A 270 7.18 18.14 -6.19
C THR A 270 8.49 18.55 -5.48
N GLY A 271 8.83 17.93 -4.36
CA GLY A 271 9.93 18.34 -3.50
C GLY A 271 9.72 19.71 -2.85
N ALA A 272 8.50 20.24 -2.90
CA ALA A 272 8.14 21.51 -2.26
C ALA A 272 7.78 21.25 -0.80
N SER A 273 8.37 21.96 0.16
CA SER A 273 7.83 21.97 1.52
C SER A 273 6.96 23.20 1.73
N ILE A 274 5.86 23.01 2.46
CA ILE A 274 5.30 24.08 3.27
C ILE A 274 6.23 24.16 4.48
N ALA A 275 7.06 25.20 4.57
CA ALA A 275 7.59 25.58 5.88
C ALA A 275 6.36 25.84 6.75
N ALA A 276 6.24 25.16 7.89
CA ALA A 276 5.27 25.56 8.89
C ALA A 276 5.52 27.05 9.17
N THR A 277 4.62 27.91 8.70
CA THR A 277 4.60 29.34 9.02
C THR A 277 4.27 29.45 10.49
N GLY A 278 5.30 29.26 11.32
CA GLY A 278 5.35 29.69 12.71
C GLY A 278 5.92 31.10 12.78
N ASP A 279 5.39 32.00 11.95
CA ASP A 279 5.64 33.44 12.09
C ASP A 279 4.73 33.93 13.22
N ASN A 280 5.12 33.66 14.47
CA ASN A 280 4.55 34.36 15.61
C ASN A 280 5.40 35.60 15.87
N SER A 281 5.39 36.52 14.90
CA SER A 281 5.98 37.83 15.04
C SER A 281 5.18 38.61 16.09
N MET A 282 5.88 38.95 17.18
CA MET A 282 5.66 40.08 18.07
C MET A 282 4.37 40.90 17.83
N LEU A 283 3.39 40.71 18.70
CA LEU A 283 2.44 41.75 19.09
C LEU A 283 2.82 42.26 20.48
N THR A 284 3.95 42.97 20.55
CA THR A 284 4.13 44.01 21.56
C THR A 284 3.29 45.21 21.11
N HIS A 285 2.13 45.40 21.73
CA HIS A 285 1.40 46.65 21.65
C HIS A 285 1.06 47.13 23.07
N LYS A 286 1.81 48.17 23.46
CA LYS A 286 1.55 49.24 24.43
C LYS A 286 1.18 48.86 25.86
#